data_AF-A0A6L7PY72-F1
#
_entry.id   AF-A0A6L7PY72-F1
#
_cell.length_a   1.000
_cell.length_b   1.000
_cell.length_c   1.000
_cell.angle_alpha   90.00
_cell.angle_beta   90.00
_cell.angle_gamma   90.00
#
_symmetry.space_group_name_H-M   'P 1'
#
loop_
_entity.id
_entity.type
_entity.pdbx_description
1 polymer ?
#
loop_
_entity_poly.entity_id
_entity_poly.type
_entity_poly.pdbx_seq_one_letter_code
_entity_poly.pdbx_strand_id
1 'polypeptide(L)'
;MAKNSMALFELIRKRGMDGDVDFLREALQVLVEGIMDAEVAAQIGADHGERNAEYVTYRNGYRNRPWDTRAGTMKREDDRNEPLVV
;
A
#
# COMPACT_ATOMS: atom_id res chain seq x y z
N MET A 1 -10.73 -3.49 20.86
CA MET A 1 -11.03 -4.11 19.54
C MET A 1 -12.37 -3.65 18.98
N ALA A 2 -13.51 -3.97 19.60
CA ALA A 2 -14.85 -3.65 19.05
C ALA A 2 -15.13 -2.16 18.78
N LYS A 3 -14.73 -1.27 19.70
CA LYS A 3 -14.99 0.18 19.60
C LYS A 3 -14.32 0.83 18.38
N ASN A 4 -13.13 0.37 18.00
CA ASN A 4 -12.39 0.88 16.85
C ASN A 4 -13.02 0.41 15.53
N SER A 5 -13.48 -0.85 15.47
CA SER A 5 -14.18 -1.35 14.27
C SER A 5 -15.49 -0.61 14.04
N MET A 6 -16.28 -0.38 15.10
CA MET A 6 -17.54 0.36 14.99
C MET A 6 -17.31 1.81 14.57
N ALA A 7 -16.31 2.48 15.14
CA ALA A 7 -15.96 3.84 14.75
C ALA A 7 -15.50 3.94 13.28
N LEU A 8 -14.74 2.95 12.79
CA LEU A 8 -14.32 2.87 11.40
C LEU A 8 -15.51 2.63 10.46
N PHE A 9 -16.40 1.69 10.79
CA PHE A 9 -17.60 1.43 9.98
C PHE A 9 -18.52 2.65 9.91
N GLU A 10 -18.69 3.38 11.00
CA GLU A 10 -19.45 4.64 11.01
C GLU A 10 -18.78 5.73 10.16
N LEU A 11 -17.45 5.84 10.20
CA LEU A 11 -16.71 6.76 9.33
C LEU A 11 -16.88 6.41 7.85
N ILE A 12 -16.72 5.14 7.49
CA ILE A 12 -16.89 4.62 6.13
C ILE A 12 -18.33 4.85 5.67
N ARG A 13 -19.31 4.59 6.53
CA ARG A 13 -20.73 4.81 6.23
C ARG A 13 -21.01 6.30 5.98
N LYS A 14 -20.50 7.17 6.85
CA LYS A 14 -20.69 8.63 6.72
C LYS A 14 -20.08 9.14 5.41
N ARG A 15 -18.82 8.80 5.11
CA ARG A 15 -18.13 9.20 3.88
C ARG A 15 -18.72 8.55 2.62
N GLY A 16 -19.12 7.28 2.71
CA GLY A 16 -19.73 6.55 1.61
C GLY A 16 -21.15 7.03 1.27
N MET A 17 -21.91 7.53 2.24
CA MET A 17 -23.20 8.17 2.00
C MET A 17 -23.05 9.54 1.30
N ASP A 18 -21.95 10.24 1.56
CA ASP A 18 -21.61 11.50 0.89
C ASP A 18 -21.06 11.30 -0.54
N GLY A 19 -20.90 10.06 -1.00
CA GLY A 19 -20.42 9.73 -2.35
C GLY A 19 -18.91 9.90 -2.54
N ASP A 20 -18.14 9.89 -1.45
CA ASP A 20 -16.68 10.08 -1.45
C ASP A 20 -15.97 8.80 -1.94
N VAL A 21 -16.08 8.53 -3.25
CA VAL A 21 -15.43 7.40 -3.93
C VAL A 21 -13.90 7.52 -3.84
N ASP A 22 -13.39 8.74 -3.73
CA ASP A 22 -11.96 9.01 -3.64
C ASP A 22 -11.37 8.56 -2.31
N PHE A 23 -12.08 8.74 -1.19
CA PHE A 23 -11.66 8.16 0.10
C PHE A 23 -11.48 6.62 0.03
N LEU A 24 -12.42 5.91 -0.61
CA LEU A 24 -12.33 4.46 -0.75
C LEU A 24 -11.19 4.04 -1.69
N ARG A 25 -10.97 4.80 -2.76
CA ARG A 25 -9.85 4.59 -3.69
C ARG A 25 -8.52 4.76 -2.98
N GLU A 26 -8.34 5.83 -2.20
CA GLU A 26 -7.12 6.12 -1.45
C GLU A 26 -6.87 5.07 -0.35
N ALA A 27 -7.90 4.70 0.42
CA ALA A 27 -7.78 3.66 1.44
C ALA A 27 -7.39 2.31 0.84
N LEU A 28 -7.98 1.96 -0.32
CA LEU A 28 -7.62 0.75 -1.06
C LEU A 28 -6.18 0.82 -1.56
N GLN A 29 -5.74 1.96 -2.07
CA GLN A 29 -4.37 2.17 -2.54
C GLN A 29 -3.35 1.91 -1.42
N VAL A 30 -3.54 2.51 -0.24
CA VAL A 30 -2.66 2.32 0.93
C VAL A 30 -2.62 0.85 1.36
N LEU A 31 -3.77 0.19 1.41
CA LEU A 31 -3.86 -1.22 1.81
C LEU A 31 -3.08 -2.12 0.83
N VAL A 32 -3.28 -1.91 -0.46
CA VAL A 32 -2.63 -2.68 -1.53
C VAL A 32 -1.12 -2.48 -1.48
N GLU A 33 -0.66 -1.24 -1.35
CA GLU A 33 0.77 -0.93 -1.28
C GLU A 33 1.43 -1.65 -0.10
N GLY A 34 0.79 -1.63 1.07
CA GLY A 34 1.28 -2.35 2.25
C GLY A 34 1.33 -3.87 2.07
N ILE A 35 0.32 -4.47 1.45
CA ILE A 35 0.32 -5.92 1.16
C ILE A 35 1.45 -6.29 0.22
N MET A 36 1.62 -5.54 -0.87
CA MET A 36 2.64 -5.82 -1.87
C MET A 36 4.05 -5.63 -1.31
N ASP A 37 4.27 -4.65 -0.44
CA ASP A 37 5.55 -4.52 0.24
C ASP A 37 5.87 -5.68 1.18
N ALA A 38 4.87 -6.15 1.92
CA ALA A 38 5.03 -7.29 2.81
C ALA A 38 5.36 -8.57 2.03
N GLU A 39 4.70 -8.77 0.88
CA GLU A 39 5.02 -9.88 -0.03
C GLU A 39 6.45 -9.78 -0.57
N VAL A 40 6.88 -8.60 -1.03
CA VAL A 40 8.24 -8.38 -1.52
C VAL A 40 9.27 -8.56 -0.40
N ALA A 41 9.01 -8.05 0.80
CA ALA A 41 9.90 -8.23 1.95
C ALA A 41 10.04 -9.71 2.33
N ALA A 42 8.93 -10.45 2.36
CA ALA A 42 8.95 -11.89 2.60
C ALA A 42 9.72 -12.67 1.53
N GLN A 43 9.62 -12.25 0.25
CA GLN A 43 10.37 -12.87 -0.84
C GLN A 43 11.88 -12.55 -0.78
N ILE A 44 12.24 -11.33 -0.39
CA ILE A 44 13.64 -10.91 -0.26
C ILE A 44 14.28 -11.50 1.01
N GLY A 45 13.50 -11.68 2.08
CA GLY A 45 13.97 -12.00 3.41
C GLY A 45 14.41 -10.77 4.21
N ALA A 46 14.03 -9.57 3.78
CA ALA A 46 14.38 -8.31 4.44
C ALA A 46 13.36 -7.22 4.10
N ASP A 47 13.07 -6.35 5.07
CA ASP A 47 12.27 -5.15 4.85
C ASP A 47 13.00 -4.11 3.99
N HIS A 48 12.26 -3.09 3.52
CA HIS A 48 12.85 -2.03 2.69
C HIS A 48 13.95 -1.27 3.45
N GLY A 49 15.18 -1.32 2.94
CA GLY A 49 16.35 -0.67 3.56
C GLY A 49 16.95 -1.44 4.75
N GLU A 50 16.40 -2.61 5.10
CA GLU A 50 16.94 -3.44 6.15
C GLU A 50 18.24 -4.13 5.70
N ARG A 51 19.29 -4.03 6.53
CA ARG A 51 20.53 -4.75 6.31
C ARG A 51 20.39 -6.17 6.86
N ASN A 52 20.14 -7.13 5.99
CA ASN A 52 20.21 -8.55 6.32
C ASN A 52 21.42 -9.19 5.60
N ALA A 53 22.13 -10.13 6.23
CA ALA A 53 23.21 -10.89 5.59
C ALA A 53 22.69 -12.08 4.75
N GLU A 54 21.42 -12.43 4.91
CA GLU A 54 20.79 -13.62 4.33
C GLU A 54 19.75 -13.33 3.24
N TYR A 55 19.61 -12.07 2.80
CA TYR A 55 18.66 -11.76 1.72
C TYR A 55 19.04 -12.47 0.43
N VAL A 56 18.04 -12.91 -0.33
CA VAL A 56 18.25 -13.72 -1.55
C VAL A 56 18.22 -12.89 -2.83
N THR A 57 17.73 -11.66 -2.77
CA THR A 57 17.64 -10.73 -3.92
C THR A 57 17.45 -9.28 -3.45
N TYR A 58 17.34 -8.33 -4.39
CA TYR A 58 17.18 -6.89 -4.11
C TYR A 58 15.95 -6.31 -4.80
N ARG A 59 15.36 -5.25 -4.21
CA ARG A 59 14.29 -4.46 -4.84
C ARG A 59 14.88 -3.66 -6.03
N ASN A 60 14.28 -3.79 -7.20
CA ASN A 60 14.71 -3.09 -8.43
C ASN A 60 13.82 -1.87 -8.72
N GLY A 61 13.69 -0.99 -7.72
CA GLY A 61 12.79 0.16 -7.75
C GLY A 61 11.35 -0.22 -8.08
N TYR A 62 10.57 0.79 -8.48
CA TYR A 62 9.17 0.63 -8.83
C TYR A 62 8.90 1.10 -10.25
N ARG A 63 7.85 0.56 -10.85
CA ARG A 63 7.41 0.92 -12.19
C ARG A 63 6.01 1.46 -12.12
N ASN A 64 5.77 2.58 -12.80
CA ASN A 64 4.42 3.11 -12.90
C ASN A 64 3.55 2.15 -13.70
N ARG A 65 2.55 1.58 -13.03
CA ARG A 65 1.55 0.72 -13.65
C ARG A 65 0.16 1.13 -13.16
N PRO A 66 -0.70 1.70 -14.03
CA PRO A 66 -2.07 1.96 -13.66
C PRO A 66 -2.77 0.64 -13.37
N TRP A 67 -3.59 0.64 -12.31
CA TRP A 67 -4.36 -0.52 -11.91
C TRP A 67 -5.84 -0.16 -11.82
N ASP A 68 -6.63 -0.75 -12.71
CA ASP A 68 -8.07 -0.54 -12.75
C ASP A 68 -8.77 -1.39 -11.70
N THR A 69 -9.53 -0.74 -10.84
CA THR A 69 -10.37 -1.38 -9.81
C THR A 69 -11.80 -0.87 -9.91
N ARG A 70 -12.71 -1.45 -9.12
CA ARG A 70 -14.09 -0.95 -9.01
C ARG A 70 -14.18 0.45 -8.39
N ALA A 71 -13.19 0.84 -7.60
CA ALA A 71 -13.07 2.21 -7.10
C ALA A 71 -12.52 3.16 -8.19
N GLY A 72 -12.14 2.63 -9.36
CA GLY A 72 -11.57 3.31 -10.51
C GLY A 72 -10.07 3.03 -10.67
N THR A 73 -9.42 3.74 -11.59
CA THR A 73 -7.99 3.57 -11.85
C THR A 73 -7.15 4.16 -10.72
N MET A 74 -6.20 3.39 -10.23
CA MET A 74 -5.19 3.81 -9.25
C MET A 74 -3.83 3.91 -9.95
N LYS A 75 -3.09 4.98 -9.70
CA LYS A 75 -1.70 5.09 -10.15
C LYS A 75 -0.81 4.46 -9.09
N ARG A 76 0.09 3.57 -9.50
CA ARG A 76 1.10 3.02 -8.59
C ARG A 76 2.43 3.62 -8.92
N GLU A 77 2.79 4.64 -8.17
CA GLU A 77 4.14 5.18 -8.08
C GLU A 77 4.57 4.96 -6.64
N ASP A 78 5.75 4.38 -6.44
CA ASP A 78 6.27 4.24 -5.09
C ASP A 78 7.34 5.29 -4.87
N ASP A 79 6.93 6.37 -4.22
CA ASP A 79 7.78 7.52 -3.94
C ASP A 79 8.78 7.23 -2.80
N ARG A 80 8.74 6.04 -2.18
CA ARG A 80 9.66 5.65 -1.08
C ARG A 80 11.01 5.15 -1.57
N ASN A 81 11.22 5.10 -2.88
CA ASN A 81 12.49 4.73 -3.49
C ASN A 81 13.40 5.96 -3.63
N GLU A 82 13.78 6.58 -2.52
CA GLU A 82 15.03 7.35 -2.52
C GLU A 82 16.17 6.39 -2.87
N PRO A 83 17.07 6.75 -3.80
CA PRO A 83 18.18 5.87 -4.13
C PRO A 83 18.95 5.58 -2.84
N LEU A 84 19.10 4.29 -2.51
CA LEU A 84 19.99 3.86 -1.45
C LEU A 84 21.36 4.49 -1.72
N VAL A 85 21.72 5.53 -0.95
CA VAL A 85 23.05 6.13 -1.01
C VAL A 85 24.00 5.05 -0.50
N VAL A 86 24.77 4.49 -1.43
CA VAL A 86 25.85 3.52 -1.16
C VAL A 86 26.98 4.23 -0.42
#